data_AF-A0A6N8ELM4-F1
#
_entry.id   AF-A0A6N8ELM4-F1
#
_cell.length_a   1.000
_cell.length_b   1.000
_cell.length_c   1.000
_cell.angle_alpha   90.00
_cell.angle_beta   90.00
_cell.angle_gamma   90.00
#
_symmetry.space_group_name_H-M   'P 1'
#
loop_
_entity.id
_entity.type
_entity.pdbx_description
1 polymer ?
#
loop_
_entity_poly.entity_id
_entity_poly.type
_entity_poly.pdbx_seq_one_letter_code
_entity_poly.pdbx_strand_id
1 'polypeptide(L)'
;MKAPPPNRDDFDPDRAAKTQQLAQLRQEALARRRTPPSAAAMARRRLLFKRAKWGLPAFAAFMLLCIAIWPEINHLIHQNKAILEMMRHTHTDSGMMEHAIYHDIDSHERPYTLTARIAQQSEHNRIDMTDPVADIMLHNGQWIHVRADIGMYLQHEQTLTLTGHVVLYRSDGLLLNSPTADIDLPQQIVATHDWVHAEGPFGTQDAEGAFMDQQTNTIQFIGAGKTNHFADLSPTPSSPKPVKSP
;
A
#
# COMPACT_ATOMS: atom_id res chain seq x y z
N MET A 1 -54.28 -8.52 -115.14
CA MET A 1 -54.14 -8.97 -113.74
C MET A 1 -53.17 -8.03 -113.05
N LYS A 2 -53.63 -7.23 -112.07
CA LYS A 2 -52.80 -6.22 -111.40
C LYS A 2 -52.27 -6.85 -110.11
N ALA A 3 -50.95 -7.00 -109.99
CA ALA A 3 -50.33 -7.55 -108.80
C ALA A 3 -50.69 -6.70 -107.58
N PRO A 4 -50.98 -7.31 -106.41
CA PRO A 4 -51.23 -6.56 -105.19
C PRO A 4 -49.98 -5.70 -104.87
N PRO A 5 -50.17 -4.48 -104.31
CA PRO A 5 -49.05 -3.63 -103.97
C PRO A 5 -48.16 -4.36 -102.94
N PRO A 6 -46.82 -4.27 -103.07
CA PRO A 6 -45.91 -4.94 -102.16
C PRO A 6 -46.16 -4.48 -100.73
N ASN A 7 -46.36 -5.44 -99.84
CA ASN A 7 -46.58 -5.16 -98.43
C ASN A 7 -45.23 -4.99 -97.75
N ARG A 8 -45.12 -4.06 -96.81
CA ARG A 8 -43.84 -3.75 -96.13
C ARG A 8 -43.28 -4.93 -95.32
N ASP A 9 -44.10 -5.96 -95.11
CA ASP A 9 -43.75 -7.19 -94.40
C ASP A 9 -43.11 -8.26 -95.31
N ASP A 10 -43.12 -8.05 -96.63
CA ASP A 10 -42.54 -9.00 -97.61
C ASP A 10 -41.00 -8.93 -97.67
N PHE A 11 -40.38 -7.90 -97.07
CA PHE A 11 -38.95 -7.59 -97.19
C PHE A 11 -38.09 -8.00 -95.99
N ASP A 12 -38.68 -8.48 -94.90
CA ASP A 12 -37.95 -8.96 -93.71
C ASP A 12 -38.73 -10.14 -93.08
N PRO A 13 -38.42 -11.40 -93.45
CA PRO A 13 -39.21 -12.56 -93.05
C PRO A 13 -39.18 -12.81 -91.52
N ASP A 14 -38.16 -12.31 -90.82
CA ASP A 14 -38.00 -12.47 -89.38
C ASP A 14 -38.56 -11.28 -88.58
N ARG A 15 -39.16 -10.30 -89.26
CA ARG A 15 -39.67 -9.07 -88.63
C ARG A 15 -40.75 -9.36 -87.61
N ALA A 16 -41.64 -10.30 -87.90
CA ALA A 16 -42.72 -10.72 -87.00
C ALA A 16 -42.15 -11.31 -85.70
N ALA A 17 -41.13 -12.17 -85.80
CA ALA A 17 -40.47 -12.76 -84.64
C ALA A 17 -39.70 -11.71 -83.83
N LYS A 18 -38.99 -10.79 -84.48
CA LYS A 18 -38.29 -9.68 -83.81
C LYS A 18 -39.25 -8.71 -83.13
N THR A 19 -40.38 -8.40 -83.76
CA THR A 19 -41.40 -7.52 -83.13
C THR A 19 -42.07 -8.20 -81.95
N GLN A 20 -42.29 -9.51 -82.00
CA GLN A 20 -42.79 -10.27 -80.85
C GLN A 20 -41.76 -10.35 -79.72
N GLN A 21 -40.49 -10.61 -80.01
CA GLN A 21 -39.42 -10.58 -79.00
C GLN A 21 -39.27 -9.18 -78.39
N LEU A 22 -39.30 -8.12 -79.20
CA LEU A 22 -39.25 -6.75 -78.70
C LEU A 22 -40.49 -6.40 -77.87
N ALA A 23 -41.67 -6.94 -78.22
CA ALA A 23 -42.89 -6.77 -77.45
C ALA A 23 -42.82 -7.50 -76.10
N GLN A 24 -42.29 -8.72 -76.07
CA GLN A 24 -42.06 -9.48 -74.84
C GLN A 24 -41.03 -8.80 -73.95
N LEU A 25 -39.89 -8.36 -74.50
CA LEU A 25 -38.87 -7.61 -73.75
C LEU A 25 -39.42 -6.27 -73.25
N ARG A 26 -40.30 -5.59 -74.00
CA ARG A 26 -41.02 -4.40 -73.53
C ARG A 26 -41.95 -4.72 -72.38
N GLN A 27 -42.72 -5.81 -72.48
CA GLN A 27 -43.64 -6.22 -71.42
C GLN A 27 -42.89 -6.61 -70.15
N GLU A 28 -41.77 -7.34 -70.26
CA GLU A 28 -40.90 -7.65 -69.13
C GLU A 28 -40.24 -6.41 -68.52
N ALA A 29 -39.81 -5.46 -69.36
CA ALA A 29 -39.25 -4.19 -68.89
C ALA A 29 -40.30 -3.31 -68.19
N LEU A 30 -41.56 -3.33 -68.64
CA LEU A 30 -42.68 -2.62 -68.02
C LEU A 30 -43.18 -3.32 -66.75
N ALA A 31 -43.11 -4.66 -66.70
CA ALA A 31 -43.46 -5.46 -65.51
C ALA A 31 -42.44 -5.30 -64.38
N ARG A 32 -41.17 -5.01 -64.70
CA ARG A 32 -40.18 -4.58 -63.71
C ARG A 32 -40.48 -3.15 -63.28
N ARG A 33 -41.40 -3.00 -62.32
CA ARG A 33 -41.60 -1.76 -61.56
C ARG A 33 -40.24 -1.34 -60.97
N ARG A 34 -39.56 -0.41 -61.63
CA ARG A 34 -38.45 0.33 -61.04
C ARG A 34 -39.06 1.26 -60.02
N THR A 35 -39.22 0.79 -58.79
CA THR A 35 -39.47 1.67 -57.66
C THR A 35 -38.26 2.59 -57.57
N PRO A 36 -38.38 3.90 -57.84
CA PRO A 36 -37.28 4.81 -57.57
C PRO A 36 -36.93 4.62 -56.09
N PRO A 37 -35.65 4.43 -55.73
CA PRO A 37 -35.28 4.33 -54.33
C PRO A 37 -35.90 5.54 -53.62
N SER A 38 -36.74 5.28 -52.63
CA SER A 38 -37.54 6.34 -52.03
C SER A 38 -36.60 7.43 -51.53
N ALA A 39 -36.96 8.70 -51.70
CA ALA A 39 -36.16 9.82 -51.22
C ALA A 39 -35.81 9.64 -49.72
N ALA A 40 -36.70 9.00 -48.96
CA ALA A 40 -36.49 8.59 -47.58
C ALA A 40 -35.39 7.51 -47.40
N ALA A 41 -35.30 6.49 -48.26
CA ALA A 41 -34.25 5.47 -48.19
C ALA A 41 -32.85 6.03 -48.52
N MET A 42 -32.76 6.93 -49.50
CA MET A 42 -31.51 7.63 -49.83
C MET A 42 -31.11 8.66 -48.75
N ALA A 43 -32.07 9.40 -48.18
CA ALA A 43 -31.82 10.33 -47.08
C ALA A 43 -31.36 9.62 -45.80
N ARG A 44 -31.95 8.47 -45.45
CA ARG A 44 -31.54 7.66 -44.29
C ARG A 44 -30.10 7.15 -44.42
N ARG A 45 -29.70 6.63 -45.58
CA ARG A 45 -28.32 6.21 -45.84
C ARG A 45 -27.34 7.39 -45.79
N ARG A 46 -27.69 8.54 -46.36
CA ARG A 46 -26.83 9.74 -46.32
C ARG A 46 -26.63 10.28 -44.90
N LEU A 47 -27.65 10.20 -44.04
CA LEU A 47 -27.55 10.56 -42.62
C LEU A 47 -26.66 9.60 -41.85
N LEU A 48 -26.77 8.28 -42.10
CA LEU A 48 -25.91 7.27 -41.49
C LEU A 48 -24.43 7.49 -41.86
N PHE A 49 -24.13 7.71 -43.14
CA PHE A 49 -22.74 7.98 -43.58
C PHE A 49 -22.20 9.31 -43.06
N LYS A 50 -23.02 10.36 -42.97
CA LYS A 50 -22.60 11.64 -42.34
C LYS A 50 -22.34 11.49 -40.83
N ARG A 51 -23.19 10.74 -40.11
CA ARG A 51 -23.00 10.46 -38.68
C ARG A 51 -21.77 9.58 -38.43
N ALA A 52 -21.52 8.58 -39.27
CA ALA A 52 -20.31 7.76 -39.16
C ALA A 52 -19.03 8.56 -39.44
N LYS A 53 -19.05 9.43 -40.46
CA LYS A 53 -17.91 10.28 -40.82
C LYS A 53 -17.47 11.25 -39.71
N TRP A 54 -18.41 11.72 -38.89
CA TRP A 54 -18.13 12.64 -37.77
C TRP A 54 -18.10 11.95 -36.40
N GLY A 55 -18.85 10.87 -36.22
CA GLY A 55 -18.91 10.12 -34.98
C GLY A 55 -17.63 9.33 -34.70
N LEU A 56 -17.00 8.77 -35.73
CA LEU A 56 -15.74 8.03 -35.58
C LEU A 56 -14.58 8.91 -35.06
N PRO A 57 -14.28 10.09 -35.66
CA PRO A 57 -13.24 10.96 -35.13
C PRO A 57 -13.63 11.59 -33.79
N ALA A 58 -14.90 11.90 -33.55
CA ALA A 58 -15.35 12.42 -32.25
C ALA A 58 -15.16 11.38 -31.14
N PHE A 59 -15.44 10.11 -31.41
CA PHE A 59 -15.20 9.02 -30.46
C PHE A 59 -13.72 8.80 -30.19
N ALA A 60 -12.88 8.85 -31.23
CA ALA A 60 -11.43 8.79 -31.06
C ALA A 60 -10.89 9.97 -30.24
N ALA A 61 -11.36 11.19 -30.51
CA ALA A 61 -11.00 12.38 -29.73
C ALA A 61 -11.48 12.27 -28.27
N PHE A 62 -12.67 11.71 -28.04
CA PHE A 62 -13.18 11.44 -26.69
C PHE A 62 -12.30 10.44 -25.93
N MET A 63 -11.88 9.34 -26.56
CA MET A 63 -10.95 8.39 -25.95
C MET A 63 -9.61 9.04 -25.59
N LEU A 64 -9.06 9.86 -26.48
CA LEU A 64 -7.82 10.61 -26.20
C LEU A 64 -8.01 11.60 -25.05
N LEU A 65 -9.16 12.27 -24.98
CA LEU A 65 -9.50 13.18 -23.88
C LEU A 65 -9.56 12.42 -22.54
N CYS A 66 -10.20 11.25 -22.49
CA CYS A 66 -10.24 10.42 -21.28
C CYS A 66 -8.85 10.03 -20.79
N ILE A 67 -7.93 9.67 -21.70
CA ILE A 67 -6.55 9.33 -21.34
C ILE A 67 -5.78 10.58 -20.88
N ALA A 68 -5.99 11.72 -21.52
CA ALA A 68 -5.34 12.99 -21.16
C ALA A 68 -5.80 13.51 -19.78
N ILE A 69 -7.04 13.22 -19.38
CA ILE A 69 -7.60 13.59 -18.06
C ILE A 69 -7.17 12.58 -16.97
N TRP A 70 -6.71 11.38 -17.35
CA TRP A 70 -6.25 10.36 -16.39
C TRP A 70 -5.23 10.83 -15.34
N PRO A 71 -4.15 11.57 -15.69
CA PRO A 71 -3.21 12.06 -14.68
C PRO A 71 -3.86 13.00 -13.65
N GLU A 72 -4.84 13.81 -14.04
CA GLU A 72 -5.56 14.71 -13.12
C GLU A 72 -6.49 13.92 -12.19
N ILE A 73 -7.18 12.90 -12.71
CA ILE A 73 -7.96 11.96 -11.90
C ILE A 73 -7.05 11.22 -10.93
N ASN A 74 -5.87 10.78 -11.37
CA ASN A 74 -4.91 10.12 -10.51
C ASN A 74 -4.40 11.06 -9.42
N HIS A 75 -4.14 12.33 -9.75
CA HIS A 75 -3.75 13.36 -8.79
C HIS A 75 -4.85 13.63 -7.75
N LEU A 76 -6.13 13.73 -8.17
CA LEU A 76 -7.28 13.83 -7.25
C LEU A 76 -7.44 12.58 -6.37
N ILE A 77 -7.22 11.38 -6.92
CA ILE A 77 -7.30 10.12 -6.16
C ILE A 77 -6.14 10.01 -5.17
N HIS A 78 -4.93 10.46 -5.51
CA HIS A 78 -3.79 10.45 -4.59
C HIS A 78 -3.94 11.48 -3.46
N GLN A 79 -4.50 12.67 -3.75
CA GLN A 79 -4.90 13.62 -2.71
C GLN A 79 -6.01 13.04 -1.82
N ASN A 80 -6.99 12.34 -2.41
CA ASN A 80 -8.02 11.64 -1.66
C ASN A 80 -7.51 10.42 -0.91
N LYS A 81 -6.38 9.79 -1.28
CA LYS A 81 -5.75 8.72 -0.50
C LYS A 81 -5.05 9.27 0.73
N ALA A 82 -4.35 10.41 0.62
CA ALA A 82 -3.81 11.11 1.80
C ALA A 82 -4.93 11.60 2.74
N ILE A 83 -6.06 12.06 2.16
CA ILE A 83 -7.25 12.45 2.93
C ILE A 83 -8.04 11.22 3.42
N LEU A 84 -8.06 10.08 2.72
CA LEU A 84 -8.66 8.82 3.20
C LEU A 84 -7.80 8.20 4.30
N GLU A 85 -6.48 8.35 4.24
CA GLU A 85 -5.57 7.96 5.30
C GLU A 85 -5.83 8.84 6.53
N MET A 86 -5.97 10.16 6.37
CA MET A 86 -6.45 11.06 7.43
C MET A 86 -7.89 10.76 7.90
N MET A 87 -8.83 10.43 7.02
CA MET A 87 -10.23 10.14 7.39
C MET A 87 -10.40 8.73 7.99
N ARG A 88 -9.53 7.77 7.68
CA ARG A 88 -9.44 6.49 8.40
C ARG A 88 -8.93 6.69 9.83
N HIS A 89 -8.17 7.75 10.09
CA HIS A 89 -7.80 8.16 11.44
C HIS A 89 -8.90 8.94 12.18
N THR A 90 -9.86 9.58 11.49
CA THR A 90 -10.90 10.39 12.15
C THR A 90 -12.24 9.70 12.32
N HIS A 91 -12.52 8.58 11.64
CA HIS A 91 -13.79 7.88 11.80
C HIS A 91 -13.67 6.36 11.65
N THR A 92 -12.91 5.75 12.56
CA THR A 92 -13.09 4.33 12.90
C THR A 92 -13.32 4.29 14.40
N ASP A 93 -14.44 3.69 14.81
CA ASP A 93 -14.75 3.38 16.21
C ASP A 93 -13.50 2.99 16.99
N SER A 94 -13.38 3.45 18.24
CA SER A 94 -12.38 3.01 19.23
C SER A 94 -12.18 1.50 19.15
N GLY A 95 -11.21 1.10 18.34
CA GLY A 95 -11.19 -0.23 17.73
C GLY A 95 -10.26 -1.13 18.51
N MET A 96 -10.81 -2.22 19.03
CA MET A 96 -10.00 -3.32 19.56
C MET A 96 -9.59 -4.21 18.39
N MET A 97 -8.28 -4.40 18.23
CA MET A 97 -7.68 -5.29 17.23
C MET A 97 -6.98 -6.43 17.95
N GLU A 98 -7.20 -7.66 17.49
CA GLU A 98 -6.39 -8.81 17.89
C GLU A 98 -5.21 -8.99 16.94
N HIS A 99 -4.07 -9.45 17.46
CA HIS A 99 -2.81 -9.61 16.72
C HIS A 99 -2.42 -8.34 15.95
N ALA A 100 -2.46 -7.21 16.64
CA ALA A 100 -2.15 -5.92 16.06
C ALA A 100 -0.66 -5.86 15.71
N ILE A 101 -0.36 -5.30 14.55
CA ILE A 101 1.00 -5.04 14.08
C ILE A 101 1.03 -3.60 13.57
N TYR A 102 1.93 -2.80 14.13
CA TYR A 102 2.16 -1.41 13.78
C TYR A 102 3.61 -1.28 13.32
N HIS A 103 3.81 -0.74 12.11
CA HIS A 103 5.12 -0.47 11.55
C HIS A 103 5.25 1.02 11.31
N ASP A 104 6.36 1.60 11.72
CA ASP A 104 6.60 3.02 11.58
C ASP A 104 8.11 3.30 11.58
N ILE A 105 8.47 4.56 11.35
CA ILE A 105 9.84 5.04 11.32
C ILE A 105 10.04 6.08 12.41
N ASP A 106 11.23 6.07 13.02
CA ASP A 106 11.62 7.10 13.96
C ASP A 106 12.14 8.37 13.25
N SER A 107 12.54 9.36 14.04
CA SER A 107 13.07 10.65 13.58
C SER A 107 14.33 10.56 12.71
N HIS A 108 14.97 9.40 12.64
CA HIS A 108 16.18 9.13 11.86
C HIS A 108 15.92 8.14 10.72
N GLU A 109 14.66 7.98 10.31
CA GLU A 109 14.22 7.07 9.24
C GLU A 109 14.49 5.58 9.55
N ARG A 110 14.61 5.20 10.83
CA ARG A 110 14.83 3.81 11.22
C ARG A 110 13.49 3.13 11.49
N PRO A 111 13.26 1.95 10.92
CA PRO A 111 12.02 1.23 11.15
C PRO A 111 11.98 0.63 12.56
N TYR A 112 10.80 0.66 13.17
CA TYR A 112 10.45 -0.15 14.31
C TYR A 112 9.10 -0.83 14.08
N THR A 113 8.90 -1.96 14.75
CA THR A 113 7.66 -2.73 14.69
C THR A 113 7.15 -2.93 16.09
N LEU A 114 5.88 -2.56 16.32
CA LEU A 114 5.15 -2.88 17.54
C LEU A 114 4.14 -3.96 17.21
N THR A 115 4.18 -5.06 17.95
CA THR A 115 3.17 -6.12 17.87
C THR A 115 2.49 -6.26 19.22
N ALA A 116 1.22 -6.63 19.22
CA ALA A 116 0.49 -6.88 20.45
C ALA A 116 -0.57 -7.96 20.23
N ARG A 117 -0.86 -8.74 21.27
CA ARG A 117 -1.96 -9.71 21.23
C ARG A 117 -3.29 -9.00 21.06
N ILE A 118 -3.48 -7.90 21.77
CA ILE A 118 -4.66 -7.03 21.69
C ILE A 118 -4.15 -5.59 21.68
N ALA A 119 -4.67 -4.76 20.78
CA ALA A 119 -4.46 -3.31 20.79
C ALA A 119 -5.82 -2.60 20.74
N GLN A 120 -6.01 -1.61 21.61
CA GLN A 120 -7.21 -0.80 21.67
C GLN A 120 -6.84 0.67 21.50
N GLN A 121 -7.42 1.31 20.49
CA GLN A 121 -7.30 2.75 20.33
C GLN A 121 -8.34 3.44 21.23
N SER A 122 -7.89 3.95 22.39
CA SER A 122 -8.76 4.62 23.36
C SER A 122 -8.98 6.10 23.02
N GLU A 123 -7.94 6.79 22.56
CA GLU A 123 -7.97 8.19 22.12
C GLU A 123 -7.35 8.34 20.73
N HIS A 124 -7.47 9.53 20.12
CA HIS A 124 -6.97 9.80 18.75
C HIS A 124 -5.47 9.48 18.57
N ASN A 125 -4.71 9.44 19.65
CA ASN A 125 -3.27 9.32 19.65
C ASN A 125 -2.73 8.25 20.62
N ARG A 126 -3.60 7.46 21.24
CA ARG A 126 -3.23 6.51 22.29
C ARG A 126 -3.69 5.10 21.93
N ILE A 127 -2.75 4.17 21.97
CA ILE A 127 -3.00 2.74 21.77
C ILE A 127 -2.60 2.00 23.03
N ASP A 128 -3.59 1.42 23.70
CA ASP A 128 -3.37 0.52 24.83
C ASP A 128 -3.19 -0.91 24.29
N MET A 129 -2.14 -1.60 24.74
CA MET A 129 -1.69 -2.89 24.22
C MET A 129 -1.61 -3.94 25.31
N THR A 130 -1.99 -5.18 25.00
CA THR A 130 -1.78 -6.36 25.86
C THR A 130 -0.78 -7.30 25.21
N ASP A 131 0.19 -7.78 25.99
CA ASP A 131 1.41 -8.47 25.55
C ASP A 131 2.11 -7.74 24.40
N PRO A 132 2.50 -6.47 24.57
CA PRO A 132 3.27 -5.78 23.55
C PRO A 132 4.65 -6.41 23.38
N VAL A 133 5.11 -6.44 22.13
CA VAL A 133 6.49 -6.72 21.74
C VAL A 133 6.93 -5.62 20.78
N ALA A 134 8.09 -5.02 21.01
CA ALA A 134 8.65 -4.01 20.14
C ALA A 134 10.05 -4.42 19.65
N ASP A 135 10.22 -4.37 18.34
CA ASP A 135 11.48 -4.58 17.63
C ASP A 135 11.96 -3.25 17.07
N ILE A 136 13.14 -2.81 17.48
CA ILE A 136 13.67 -1.47 17.17
C ILE A 136 15.08 -1.61 16.59
N MET A 137 15.31 -0.99 15.44
CA MET A 137 16.63 -0.91 14.82
C MET A 137 17.41 0.31 15.35
N LEU A 138 18.64 0.10 15.81
CA LEU A 138 19.54 1.16 16.30
C LEU A 138 20.47 1.69 15.21
N HIS A 139 21.03 2.88 15.43
CA HIS A 139 21.93 3.54 14.46
C HIS A 139 23.21 2.75 14.17
N ASN A 140 23.71 2.00 15.15
CA ASN A 140 24.95 1.22 15.06
C ASN A 140 24.73 -0.19 14.46
N GLY A 141 23.55 -0.46 13.90
CA GLY A 141 23.17 -1.76 13.35
C GLY A 141 22.81 -2.83 14.38
N GLN A 142 22.81 -2.48 15.68
CA GLN A 142 22.22 -3.32 16.71
C GLN A 142 20.70 -3.24 16.66
N TRP A 143 20.03 -4.19 17.29
CA TRP A 143 18.59 -4.18 17.46
C TRP A 143 18.22 -4.42 18.92
N ILE A 144 17.07 -3.87 19.31
CA ILE A 144 16.43 -4.09 20.60
C ILE A 144 15.13 -4.84 20.35
N HIS A 145 14.90 -5.85 21.18
CA HIS A 145 13.60 -6.50 21.32
C HIS A 145 13.15 -6.34 22.76
N VAL A 146 11.99 -5.73 22.96
CA VAL A 146 11.40 -5.54 24.28
C VAL A 146 9.99 -6.15 24.33
N ARG A 147 9.64 -6.74 25.46
CA ARG A 147 8.30 -7.28 25.72
C ARG A 147 7.82 -6.89 27.11
N ALA A 148 6.51 -6.84 27.30
CA ALA A 148 5.87 -6.61 28.60
C ALA A 148 4.48 -7.26 28.64
N ASP A 149 3.79 -7.16 29.78
CA ASP A 149 2.40 -7.62 29.93
C ASP A 149 1.42 -6.59 29.36
N ILE A 150 1.66 -5.29 29.62
CA ILE A 150 0.83 -4.17 29.19
C ILE A 150 1.72 -3.08 28.59
N GLY A 151 1.23 -2.44 27.53
CA GLY A 151 1.88 -1.30 26.90
C GLY A 151 0.90 -0.18 26.61
N MET A 152 1.41 1.05 26.59
CA MET A 152 0.70 2.23 26.14
C MET A 152 1.60 2.95 25.14
N TYR A 153 1.12 3.08 23.91
CA TYR A 153 1.84 3.75 22.84
C TYR A 153 1.14 5.07 22.49
N LEU A 154 1.90 6.17 22.56
CA LEU A 154 1.46 7.49 22.15
C LEU A 154 2.04 7.79 20.76
N GLN A 155 1.19 7.83 19.74
CA GLN A 155 1.64 7.85 18.33
C GLN A 155 2.36 9.15 17.94
N HIS A 156 1.88 10.30 18.43
CA HIS A 156 2.42 11.62 18.12
C HIS A 156 3.77 11.86 18.81
N GLU A 157 3.87 11.49 20.08
CA GLU A 157 5.08 11.58 20.88
C GLU A 157 6.08 10.47 20.53
N GLN A 158 5.61 9.39 19.90
CA GLN A 158 6.36 8.16 19.62
C GLN A 158 7.01 7.58 20.89
N THR A 159 6.25 7.60 21.99
CA THR A 159 6.67 7.06 23.28
C THR A 159 5.91 5.79 23.62
N LEU A 160 6.63 4.81 24.18
CA LEU A 160 6.11 3.52 24.57
C LEU A 160 6.36 3.31 26.07
N THR A 161 5.29 3.35 26.85
CA THR A 161 5.31 3.01 28.28
C THR A 161 4.92 1.54 28.44
N LEU A 162 5.75 0.78 29.12
CA LEU A 162 5.61 -0.66 29.34
C LEU A 162 5.46 -0.96 30.83
N THR A 163 4.59 -1.89 31.17
CA THR A 163 4.30 -2.26 32.56
C THR A 163 4.06 -3.77 32.67
N GLY A 164 4.64 -4.37 33.69
CA GLY A 164 4.54 -5.80 33.98
C GLY A 164 5.59 -6.59 33.21
N HIS A 165 6.47 -7.26 33.96
CA HIS A 165 7.51 -8.17 33.45
C HIS A 165 8.23 -7.65 32.19
N VAL A 166 8.73 -6.41 32.25
CA VAL A 166 9.45 -5.83 31.12
C VAL A 166 10.79 -6.56 30.96
N VAL A 167 10.99 -7.12 29.77
CA VAL A 167 12.25 -7.77 29.38
C VAL A 167 12.73 -7.12 28.10
N LEU A 168 13.90 -6.50 28.17
CA LEU A 168 14.61 -5.92 27.04
C LEU A 168 15.83 -6.77 26.72
N TYR A 169 15.99 -7.11 25.45
CA TYR A 169 17.17 -7.75 24.90
C TYR A 169 17.79 -6.87 23.82
N ARG A 170 19.11 -6.75 23.83
CA ARG A 170 19.87 -6.09 22.76
C ARG A 170 20.87 -7.06 22.15
N SER A 171 21.12 -6.89 20.86
CA SER A 171 21.91 -7.84 20.07
C SER A 171 23.39 -8.00 20.48
N ASP A 172 23.93 -7.18 21.40
CA ASP A 172 25.24 -7.40 22.03
C ASP A 172 25.21 -8.34 23.25
N GLY A 173 24.05 -8.91 23.56
CA GLY A 173 23.87 -9.80 24.69
C GLY A 173 23.49 -9.09 25.99
N LEU A 174 23.13 -7.80 25.94
CA LEU A 174 22.49 -7.14 27.06
C LEU A 174 21.06 -7.68 27.25
N LEU A 175 20.76 -8.08 28.47
CA LEU A 175 19.43 -8.40 28.98
C LEU A 175 19.11 -7.44 30.12
N LEU A 176 17.93 -6.83 30.11
CA LEU A 176 17.46 -5.94 31.16
C LEU A 176 16.04 -6.34 31.57
N ASN A 177 15.85 -6.58 32.86
CA ASN A 177 14.57 -6.94 33.45
C ASN A 177 14.13 -5.86 34.44
N SER A 178 12.88 -5.41 34.34
CA SER A 178 12.31 -4.42 35.26
C SER A 178 10.77 -4.53 35.32
N PRO A 179 10.11 -4.01 36.36
CA PRO A 179 8.66 -3.93 36.42
C PRO A 179 8.04 -2.99 35.38
N THR A 180 8.70 -1.86 35.10
CA THR A 180 8.24 -0.85 34.14
C THR A 180 9.39 -0.33 33.30
N ALA A 181 9.09 0.18 32.12
CA ALA A 181 10.05 0.94 31.31
C ALA A 181 9.32 1.95 30.42
N ASP A 182 9.90 3.13 30.30
CA ASP A 182 9.50 4.16 29.35
C ASP A 182 10.53 4.22 28.22
N ILE A 183 10.05 4.19 26.98
CA ILE A 183 10.88 4.21 25.78
C ILE A 183 10.50 5.41 24.93
N ASP A 184 11.47 6.30 24.69
CA ASP A 184 11.38 7.37 23.71
C ASP A 184 12.02 6.89 22.40
N LEU A 185 11.20 6.57 21.40
CA LEU A 185 11.67 6.04 20.12
C LEU A 185 12.49 7.08 19.32
N PRO A 186 12.07 8.36 19.21
CA PRO A 186 12.86 9.39 18.54
C PRO A 186 14.26 9.60 19.12
N GLN A 187 14.37 9.65 20.45
CA GLN A 187 15.63 9.89 21.16
C GLN A 187 16.41 8.60 21.40
N GLN A 188 15.79 7.44 21.22
CA GLN A 188 16.32 6.12 21.55
C GLN A 188 16.76 6.02 23.01
N ILE A 189 15.91 6.52 23.90
CA ILE A 189 16.13 6.49 25.34
C ILE A 189 15.22 5.42 25.94
N VAL A 190 15.75 4.65 26.88
CA VAL A 190 14.98 3.74 27.73
C VAL A 190 15.24 4.13 29.18
N ALA A 191 14.18 4.39 29.93
CA ALA A 191 14.27 4.76 31.33
C ALA A 191 13.37 3.87 32.17
N THR A 192 13.81 3.57 33.39
CA THR A 192 12.98 2.96 34.42
C THR A 192 13.35 3.54 35.78
N HIS A 193 12.32 3.83 36.57
CA HIS A 193 12.45 4.29 37.95
C HIS A 193 12.21 3.16 38.97
N ASP A 194 11.92 1.96 38.47
CA ASP A 194 11.81 0.74 39.27
C ASP A 194 13.14 -0.01 39.31
N TRP A 195 13.22 -0.95 40.25
CA TRP A 195 14.37 -1.84 40.32
C TRP A 195 14.63 -2.54 38.98
N VAL A 196 15.91 -2.70 38.69
CA VAL A 196 16.38 -3.26 37.43
C VAL A 196 17.44 -4.32 37.69
N HIS A 197 17.35 -5.41 36.95
CA HIS A 197 18.40 -6.41 36.85
C HIS A 197 18.91 -6.43 35.41
N ALA A 198 20.19 -6.11 35.21
CA ALA A 198 20.84 -6.11 33.92
C ALA A 198 21.96 -7.15 33.87
N GLU A 199 22.01 -7.93 32.80
CA GLU A 199 23.08 -8.86 32.48
C GLU A 199 23.67 -8.50 31.12
N GLY A 200 24.99 -8.61 30.95
CA GLY A 200 25.64 -8.39 29.67
C GLY A 200 27.11 -8.77 29.68
N PRO A 201 27.87 -8.41 28.64
CA PRO A 201 29.32 -8.67 28.58
C PRO A 201 30.11 -8.07 29.75
N PHE A 202 29.55 -7.08 30.45
CA PHE A 202 30.12 -6.44 31.63
C PHE A 202 29.88 -7.21 32.94
N GLY A 203 29.04 -8.25 32.94
CA GLY A 203 28.62 -8.98 34.13
C GLY A 203 27.15 -8.73 34.47
N THR A 204 26.83 -8.67 35.76
CA THR A 204 25.47 -8.44 36.25
C THR A 204 25.39 -7.16 37.07
N GLN A 205 24.30 -6.42 36.95
CA GLN A 205 24.04 -5.19 37.69
C GLN A 205 22.60 -5.15 38.19
N ASP A 206 22.43 -5.07 39.50
CA ASP A 206 21.17 -4.71 40.16
C ASP A 206 21.19 -3.22 40.51
N ALA A 207 20.08 -2.51 40.34
CA ALA A 207 19.92 -1.12 40.77
C ALA A 207 18.45 -0.76 41.06
N GLU A 208 18.20 0.41 41.63
CA GLU A 208 16.84 0.94 41.90
C GLU A 208 16.22 1.65 40.69
N GLY A 209 17.01 1.88 39.65
CA GLY A 209 16.56 2.46 38.39
C GLY A 209 17.65 2.40 37.33
N ALA A 210 17.28 2.67 36.08
CA ALA A 210 18.22 2.77 34.98
C ALA A 210 17.79 3.81 33.95
N PHE A 211 18.79 4.40 33.31
CA PHE A 211 18.65 5.27 32.16
C PHE A 211 19.64 4.81 31.08
N MET A 212 19.12 4.44 29.92
CA MET A 212 19.89 3.94 28.79
C MET A 212 19.70 4.87 27.60
N ASP A 213 20.82 5.42 27.12
CA ASP A 213 20.90 6.23 25.91
C ASP A 213 21.60 5.42 24.82
N GLN A 214 20.85 5.04 23.79
CA GLN A 214 21.37 4.21 22.70
C GLN A 214 22.22 5.01 21.71
N GLN A 215 22.07 6.33 21.65
CA GLN A 215 22.88 7.18 20.78
C GLN A 215 24.32 7.19 21.26
N THR A 216 24.51 7.35 22.56
CA THR A 216 25.83 7.30 23.22
C THR A 216 26.24 5.90 23.65
N ASN A 217 25.38 4.90 23.44
CA ASN A 217 25.56 3.50 23.87
C ASN A 217 25.95 3.39 25.36
N THR A 218 25.29 4.19 26.21
CA THR A 218 25.59 4.29 27.64
C THR A 218 24.39 3.88 28.47
N ILE A 219 24.63 3.14 29.55
CA ILE A 219 23.63 2.78 30.56
C ILE A 219 24.09 3.34 31.90
N GLN A 220 23.23 4.11 32.53
CA GLN A 220 23.42 4.65 33.88
C GLN A 220 22.47 3.94 34.82
N PHE A 221 23.02 3.39 35.90
CA PHE A 221 22.25 2.74 36.96
C PHE A 221 22.13 3.71 38.12
N ILE A 222 20.94 3.81 38.68
CA ILE A 222 20.57 4.83 39.67
C ILE A 222 20.22 4.13 40.99
N GLY A 223 20.69 4.69 42.10
CA GLY A 223 20.37 4.23 43.44
C GLY A 223 21.27 3.11 43.96
N ALA A 224 20.81 2.45 45.03
CA ALA A 224 21.54 1.33 45.62
C ALA A 224 21.50 0.11 44.70
N GLY A 225 22.56 -0.69 44.72
CA GLY A 225 22.69 -1.78 43.77
C GLY A 225 23.83 -2.74 44.08
N LYS A 226 23.83 -3.87 43.37
CA LYS A 226 24.90 -4.86 43.43
C LYS A 226 25.47 -5.05 42.03
N THR A 227 26.78 -4.88 41.92
CA THR A 227 27.52 -5.11 40.69
C THR A 227 28.39 -6.34 40.83
N ASN A 228 28.34 -7.25 39.86
CA ASN A 228 29.33 -8.31 39.73
C ASN A 228 29.96 -8.21 38.34
N HIS A 229 31.21 -7.78 38.25
CA HIS A 229 31.94 -7.75 36.98
C HIS A 229 32.63 -9.08 36.72
N PHE A 230 32.66 -9.53 35.46
CA PHE A 230 33.39 -10.75 35.09
C PHE A 230 34.88 -10.69 35.42
N ALA A 231 35.50 -9.50 35.42
CA ALA A 231 36.89 -9.32 35.83
C ALA A 231 37.13 -9.70 37.32
N ASP A 232 36.13 -9.49 38.18
CA ASP A 232 36.22 -9.75 39.62
C ASP A 232 36.03 -11.24 39.97
N LEU A 233 35.56 -12.04 39.01
CA LEU A 233 35.38 -13.49 39.16
C LEU A 233 36.65 -14.29 38.83
N SER A 234 37.72 -13.62 38.39
CA SER A 234 39.03 -14.26 38.26
C SER A 234 39.67 -14.38 39.64
N PRO A 235 39.99 -15.59 40.15
CA PRO A 235 40.70 -15.72 41.42
C PRO A 235 41.99 -14.90 41.33
N THR A 236 42.14 -13.93 42.22
CA THR A 236 43.35 -13.13 42.33
C THR A 236 44.54 -14.08 42.37
N PRO A 237 45.57 -13.93 41.51
CA PRO A 237 46.77 -14.75 41.64
C PRO A 237 47.30 -14.54 43.04
N SER A 238 47.32 -15.62 43.83
CA SER A 238 47.80 -15.60 45.20
C SER A 238 49.16 -14.89 45.25
N SER A 239 49.26 -13.84 46.06
CA SER A 239 50.51 -13.11 46.25
C SER A 239 51.65 -14.09 46.57
N PRO A 240 52.83 -13.98 45.94
CA PRO A 240 53.94 -14.86 46.25
C PRO A 240 54.31 -14.71 47.73
N LYS A 241 54.38 -15.82 48.46
CA LYS A 241 54.89 -15.83 49.84
C LYS A 241 56.29 -15.20 49.85
N PRO A 242 56.61 -14.30 50.80
CA PRO A 242 57.95 -13.75 50.91
C PRO A 242 58.93 -14.89 51.19
N VAL A 243 59.86 -15.09 50.25
CA VAL A 243 61.02 -15.95 50.45
C VAL A 243 61.83 -15.33 51.58
N LYS A 244 61.96 -16.05 52.70
CA LYS A 244 62.94 -15.68 53.73
C LYS A 244 64.32 -15.90 53.15
N SER A 245 65.06 -14.82 52.97
CA SER A 245 66.49 -14.88 52.63
C SER A 245 67.28 -15.50 53.80
N PRO A 246 68.32 -16.31 53.51
CA PRO A 246 69.21 -16.91 54.51
C PRO A 246 70.14 -15.90 55.19
#